data_AF-A0A5C5GJI7-F1
#
_entry.id   AF-A0A5C5GJI7-F1
#
_cell.length_a   1.000
_cell.length_b   1.000
_cell.length_c   1.000
_cell.angle_alpha   90.00
_cell.angle_beta   90.00
_cell.angle_gamma   90.00
#
_symmetry.space_group_name_H-M   'P 1'
#
loop_
_entity.id
_entity.type
_entity.pdbx_description
1 polymer ?
#
loop_
_entity_poly.entity_id
_entity_poly.type
_entity_poly.pdbx_seq_one_letter_code
_entity_poly.pdbx_strand_id
1 'polypeptide(L)'
;MNFLTFLQTFRRGQLVSEGDDRLHELIEAIGETSGSGSLTLKIDFKTNKAGQLETTPTITIKKPSKSIGTGIYWPTIDGLLSRSDPNQADIEDYIGARSGTDE
;
A
#
# COMPACT_ATOMS: atom_id res chain seq x y z
N MET A 1 25.24 24.71 11.63
CA MET A 1 23.77 24.63 11.52
C MET A 1 23.29 23.43 12.31
N ASN A 2 22.26 23.59 13.15
CA ASN A 2 21.67 22.46 13.88
C ASN A 2 20.57 21.77 13.04
N PHE A 3 20.04 20.64 13.53
CA PHE A 3 19.04 19.86 12.80
C PHE A 3 17.75 20.62 12.49
N LEU A 4 17.18 21.33 13.47
CA LEU A 4 15.94 22.10 13.28
C LEU A 4 16.14 23.22 12.26
N THR A 5 17.25 23.96 12.37
CA THR A 5 17.60 25.00 11.41
C THR A 5 17.84 24.41 10.01
N PHE A 6 18.42 23.22 9.89
CA PHE A 6 18.54 22.52 8.61
C PHE A 6 17.17 22.28 7.97
N LEU A 7 16.22 21.72 8.73
CA LEU A 7 14.86 21.49 8.21
C LEU A 7 14.20 22.79 7.75
N GLN A 8 14.28 23.85 8.55
CA GLN A 8 13.67 25.16 8.26
C GLN A 8 14.31 25.89 7.08
N THR A 9 15.62 25.70 6.84
CA THR A 9 16.35 26.45 5.81
C THR A 9 16.51 25.66 4.51
N PHE A 10 16.30 24.33 4.54
CA PHE A 10 16.41 23.49 3.36
C PHE A 10 15.49 24.00 2.25
N ARG A 11 16.08 24.36 1.11
CA ARG A 11 15.38 24.98 -0.03
C ARG A 11 14.45 26.13 0.39
N ARG A 12 14.93 27.01 1.27
CA ARG A 12 14.18 28.18 1.77
C ARG A 12 12.87 27.81 2.47
N GLY A 13 12.86 26.69 3.20
CA GLY A 13 11.71 26.22 3.98
C GLY A 13 10.77 25.27 3.26
N GLN A 14 11.06 24.90 2.01
CA GLN A 14 10.25 23.96 1.24
C GLN A 14 10.03 22.63 1.96
N LEU A 15 11.03 22.12 2.70
CA LEU A 15 10.90 20.85 3.42
C LEU A 15 9.86 20.90 4.55
N VAL A 16 9.77 22.04 5.25
CA VAL A 16 8.77 22.24 6.30
C VAL A 16 7.39 22.38 5.68
N SER A 17 7.26 23.15 4.60
CA SER A 17 5.99 23.29 3.88
C SER A 17 5.47 21.94 3.38
N GLU A 18 6.32 21.13 2.76
CA GLU A 18 5.93 19.77 2.32
C GLU A 18 5.58 18.88 3.51
N GLY A 19 6.31 18.99 4.63
CA GLY A 19 6.00 18.27 5.85
C GLY A 19 4.63 18.60 6.43
N ASP A 20 4.27 19.89 6.44
CA ASP A 20 2.96 20.36 6.90
C ASP A 20 1.83 19.83 6.01
N ASP A 21 2.00 19.90 4.69
CA ASP A 21 1.01 19.39 3.73
C ASP A 21 0.77 17.88 3.94
N ARG A 22 1.85 17.10 4.07
CA ARG A 22 1.80 15.65 4.29
C ARG A 22 1.23 15.27 5.65
N LEU A 23 1.54 16.05 6.68
CA LEU A 23 0.99 15.85 8.01
C LEU A 23 -0.52 16.10 7.99
N HIS A 24 -0.96 17.20 7.38
CA HIS A 24 -2.38 17.51 7.24
C HIS A 24 -3.13 16.38 6.51
N GLU A 25 -2.59 15.95 5.37
CA GLU A 25 -3.12 14.85 4.57
C GLU A 25 -3.23 13.52 5.36
N LEU A 26 -2.27 13.24 6.25
CA LEU A 26 -2.29 12.05 7.09
C LEU A 26 -3.33 12.13 8.21
N ILE A 27 -3.43 13.28 8.89
CA ILE A 27 -4.37 13.46 10.00
C ILE A 27 -5.82 13.44 9.50
N GLU A 28 -6.10 14.06 8.37
CA GLU A 28 -7.41 13.98 7.70
C GLU A 28 -7.79 12.53 7.42
N ALA A 29 -6.89 11.77 6.78
CA ALA A 29 -7.13 10.36 6.47
C ALA A 29 -7.35 9.49 7.73
N ILE A 30 -6.63 9.75 8.83
CA ILE A 30 -6.83 9.06 10.11
C ILE A 30 -8.21 9.38 10.70
N GLY A 31 -8.63 10.65 10.65
CA GLY A 31 -9.94 11.09 11.14
C GLY A 31 -11.11 10.44 10.42
N GLU A 32 -10.99 10.21 9.11
CA GLU A 32 -12.05 9.60 8.30
C GLU A 32 -12.21 8.09 8.50
N THR A 33 -11.12 7.37 8.79
CA THR A 33 -11.13 5.89 8.81
C THR A 33 -11.02 5.29 10.21
N SER A 34 -10.76 6.09 11.25
CA SER A 34 -10.41 5.63 12.60
C SER A 34 -9.26 4.61 12.63
N GLY A 35 -8.35 4.69 11.65
CA GLY A 35 -7.27 3.73 11.42
C GLY A 35 -5.90 4.31 11.79
N SER A 36 -4.86 3.48 11.75
CA SER A 36 -3.49 3.94 11.99
C SER A 36 -2.79 4.35 10.70
N GLY A 37 -1.90 5.33 10.80
CA GLY A 37 -1.06 5.79 9.70
C GLY A 37 0.33 6.20 10.20
N SER A 38 1.24 6.50 9.27
CA SER A 38 2.62 6.88 9.60
C SER A 38 3.16 7.95 8.67
N LEU A 39 3.92 8.91 9.21
CA LEU A 39 4.72 9.87 8.43
C LEU A 39 6.20 9.52 8.59
N THR A 40 6.96 9.54 7.50
CA THR A 40 8.40 9.24 7.50
C THR A 40 9.17 10.30 6.73
N LEU A 41 10.13 10.93 7.40
CA LEU A 41 11.15 11.79 6.80
C LEU A 41 12.43 10.97 6.60
N LYS A 42 12.83 10.76 5.35
CA LYS A 42 14.09 10.12 4.98
C LYS A 42 15.04 11.18 4.43
N ILE A 43 16.27 11.23 4.94
CA ILE A 43 17.29 12.15 4.43
C ILE A 43 18.52 11.34 4.03
N ASP A 44 18.73 11.24 2.72
CA ASP A 44 19.92 10.58 2.18
C ASP A 44 21.06 11.60 2.07
N PHE A 45 22.27 11.19 2.45
CA PHE A 45 23.48 12.01 2.39
C PHE A 45 24.55 11.29 1.57
N LYS A 46 25.24 12.02 0.69
CA LYS A 46 26.38 11.50 -0.08
C LYS A 46 27.44 12.59 -0.26
N THR A 47 28.70 12.20 -0.31
CA THR A 47 29.80 13.11 -0.65
C THR A 47 30.03 13.10 -2.16
N ASN A 48 30.30 14.26 -2.75
CA ASN A 48 30.65 14.36 -4.16
C ASN A 48 32.17 14.46 -4.36
N LYS A 49 32.61 14.43 -5.63
CA LYS A 49 34.05 14.49 -5.99
C LYS A 49 34.75 15.78 -5.54
N ALA A 50 34.00 16.84 -5.25
CA ALA A 50 34.50 18.10 -4.73
C ALA A 50 34.52 18.15 -3.19
N GLY A 51 34.19 17.04 -2.51
CA GLY A 51 34.13 16.97 -1.04
C GLY A 51 32.90 17.65 -0.43
N GLN A 52 31.93 18.07 -1.25
CA GLN A 52 30.68 18.65 -0.75
C GLN A 52 29.69 17.56 -0.37
N LEU A 53 28.82 17.89 0.58
CA LEU A 53 27.81 16.97 1.10
C LEU A 53 26.48 17.26 0.38
N GLU A 54 26.06 16.34 -0.48
CA GLU A 54 24.79 16.38 -1.19
C GLU A 54 23.73 15.66 -0.37
N THR A 55 22.53 16.24 -0.29
CA THR A 55 21.41 15.63 0.42
C THR A 55 20.09 15.80 -0.32
N THR A 56 19.23 14.79 -0.20
CA THR A 56 17.88 14.80 -0.77
C THR A 56 16.90 14.25 0.25
N PRO A 57 16.26 15.13 1.04
CA PRO A 57 15.15 14.75 1.91
C PRO A 57 13.95 14.27 1.09
N THR A 58 13.22 13.30 1.63
CA THR A 58 11.97 12.79 1.08
C THR A 58 10.99 12.60 2.24
N ILE A 59 9.76 13.09 2.08
CA ILE A 59 8.67 12.88 3.03
C ILE A 59 7.66 11.92 2.41
N THR A 60 7.32 10.87 3.16
CA THR A 60 6.32 9.88 2.74
C THR A 60 5.30 9.68 3.85
N ILE A 61 4.06 9.36 3.45
CA ILE A 61 3.00 8.98 4.38
C ILE A 61 2.43 7.62 3.98
N LYS A 62 2.02 6.85 4.99
CA LYS A 62 1.17 5.68 4.83
C LYS A 62 -0.17 6.02 5.48
N LYS A 63 -1.17 6.21 4.63
CA LYS A 63 -2.54 6.45 5.08
C LYS A 63 -3.14 5.15 5.61
N PRO A 64 -4.10 5.22 6.53
CA PRO A 64 -4.87 4.05 6.89
C PRO A 64 -5.59 3.50 5.66
N SER A 65 -5.53 2.18 5.50
CA SER A 65 -6.35 1.50 4.50
C SER A 65 -7.70 1.16 5.11
N LYS A 66 -8.81 1.50 4.44
CA LYS A 66 -10.09 0.86 4.74
C LYS A 66 -9.89 -0.63 4.47
N SER A 67 -10.14 -1.49 5.45
CA SER A 67 -10.07 -2.93 5.25
C SER A 67 -11.09 -3.33 4.19
N ILE A 68 -10.66 -3.41 2.93
CA ILE A 68 -11.41 -4.07 1.88
C ILE A 68 -11.43 -5.54 2.29
N GLY A 69 -12.62 -6.10 2.50
CA GLY A 69 -12.76 -7.49 2.93
C GLY A 69 -11.95 -8.44 2.05
N THR A 70 -11.41 -9.50 2.66
CA THR A 70 -10.56 -10.47 1.96
C THR A 70 -11.33 -11.10 0.79
N GLY A 71 -10.85 -10.88 -0.44
CA GLY A 71 -11.34 -11.59 -1.61
C GLY A 71 -10.73 -12.98 -1.69
N ILE A 72 -11.55 -14.02 -1.61
CA ILE A 72 -11.13 -15.41 -1.77
C ILE A 72 -11.28 -15.78 -3.25
N TYR A 73 -10.22 -16.32 -3.84
CA TYR A 73 -10.15 -16.75 -5.23
C TYR A 73 -9.37 -18.06 -5.33
N TRP A 74 -9.72 -18.89 -6.31
CA TRP A 74 -9.03 -20.13 -6.64
C TRP A 74 -8.16 -19.95 -7.90
N PRO A 75 -6.91 -20.42 -7.91
CA PRO A 75 -6.08 -20.41 -9.10
C PRO A 75 -6.56 -21.48 -10.10
N THR A 76 -6.74 -21.10 -11.36
CA THR A 76 -7.02 -22.03 -12.47
C THR A 76 -5.72 -22.52 -13.11
N ILE A 77 -5.77 -23.64 -13.83
CA ILE A 77 -4.59 -24.24 -14.47
C ILE A 77 -3.99 -23.35 -15.57
N ASP A 78 -4.82 -22.50 -16.17
CA ASP A 78 -4.44 -21.51 -17.18
C ASP A 78 -3.86 -20.21 -16.58
N GLY A 79 -3.67 -20.16 -15.25
CA GLY A 79 -3.11 -19.01 -14.55
C GLY A 79 -4.10 -17.86 -14.32
N LEU A 80 -5.40 -18.10 -14.51
CA LEU A 80 -6.47 -17.15 -14.21
C LEU A 80 -7.05 -17.36 -12.81
N LEU A 81 -7.81 -16.39 -12.29
CA LEU A 81 -8.49 -16.45 -11.00
C LEU A 81 -9.98 -16.82 -11.17
N SER A 82 -10.46 -17.78 -10.38
CA SER A 82 -11.87 -18.18 -10.31
C SER A 82 -12.46 -17.86 -8.93
N ARG A 83 -13.77 -17.64 -8.87
CA ARG A 83 -14.52 -17.56 -7.61
C ARG A 83 -15.10 -18.92 -7.18
N SER A 84 -15.08 -19.90 -8.07
CA SER A 84 -15.57 -21.26 -7.83
C SER A 84 -14.40 -22.20 -7.55
N ASP A 85 -14.54 -23.10 -6.57
CA ASP A 85 -13.52 -24.10 -6.23
C ASP A 85 -13.42 -25.13 -7.37
N PRO A 86 -12.26 -25.27 -8.03
CA PRO A 86 -12.08 -26.22 -9.13
C PRO A 86 -12.20 -27.69 -8.70
N ASN A 87 -12.16 -28.00 -7.40
CA ASN A 87 -12.33 -29.36 -6.88
C ASN A 87 -13.77 -29.68 -6.47
N GLN A 88 -14.67 -28.70 -6.55
CA GLN A 88 -16.09 -28.91 -6.24
C GLN A 88 -16.82 -29.35 -7.52
N ALA A 89 -17.26 -30.60 -7.55
CA ALA A 89 -18.08 -31.10 -8.65
C ALA A 89 -19.46 -30.44 -8.64
N ASP A 90 -19.92 -29.99 -9.82
CA ASP A 90 -21.24 -29.39 -9.98
C ASP A 90 -22.33 -30.43 -9.68
N ILE A 91 -23.37 -29.99 -8.97
CA ILE A 91 -24.47 -30.85 -8.52
C ILE A 91 -25.17 -31.54 -9.72
N GLU A 92 -25.12 -30.93 -10.90
CA GLU A 92 -25.66 -31.46 -12.15
C GLU A 92 -24.98 -32.78 -12.59
N ASP A 93 -23.68 -32.93 -12.32
CA ASP A 93 -22.90 -34.12 -12.68
C ASP A 93 -23.32 -35.36 -11.85
N TYR A 94 -23.79 -35.13 -10.62
CA TYR A 94 -24.31 -36.19 -9.74
C TYR A 94 -25.74 -36.63 -10.09
N ILE A 95 -26.55 -35.78 -10.73
CA ILE A 95 -27.94 -36.09 -11.08
C ILE A 95 -28.00 -36.95 -12.35
N GLY A 96 -27.11 -36.72 -13.33
CA GLY A 96 -27.01 -37.55 -14.53
C GLY A 96 -26.59 -39.00 -14.25
N ALA A 97 -25.66 -39.21 -13.31
CA ALA A 97 -25.10 -40.53 -12.99
C ALA A 97 -26.10 -41.53 -12.35
N ARG A 98 -27.26 -41.07 -11.85
CA ARG A 98 -28.30 -41.95 -11.27
C ARG A 98 -29.44 -42.30 -12.24
N SER A 99 -29.42 -41.74 -13.46
CA SER A 99 -30.49 -41.92 -14.46
C SER A 99 -30.17 -42.97 -15.54
N GLY A 100 -29.03 -43.66 -15.45
CA GLY A 100 -28.54 -44.60 -16.47
C GLY A 100 -28.39 -46.05 -15.98
N THR A 101 -29.38 -46.61 -15.28
CA THR A 101 -29.41 -48.06 -15.00
C THR A 101 -30.85 -48.57 -14.96
N ASP A 102 -31.48 -48.65 -16.13
CA ASP A 102 -32.67 -49.46 -16.39
C ASP A 102 -32.62 -49.88 -17.87
N GLU A 103 -31.92 -50.99 -18.17
CA GLU A 103 -32.29 -51.98 -19.20
C GLU A 103 -31.55 -53.30 -18.96
#